data_AF-A0A937ZL98-F1
#
_entry.id   AF-A0A937ZL98-F1
#
_cell.length_a   1.000
_cell.length_b   1.000
_cell.length_c   1.000
_cell.angle_alpha   90.00
_cell.angle_beta   90.00
_cell.angle_gamma   90.00
#
_symmetry.space_group_name_H-M   'P 1'
#
loop_
_entity.id
_entity.type
_entity.pdbx_description
1 polymer ?
#
loop_
_entity_poly.entity_id
_entity_poly.type
_entity_poly.pdbx_seq_one_letter_code
_entity_poly.pdbx_strand_id
1 'polypeptide(L)'
;MAAFVLLAVAAACGPLTSEQLADARAMKPAGNAFQNALWKEYLFYGDWELQQGDLDSAERNIAKAVMAAKGQTPAPNDPSKSTKLAPDKMGQLMAGYM
;
A
#
# COMPACT_ATOMS: atom_id res chain seq x y z
N MET A 1 17.14 -32.75 34.29
CA MET A 1 18.05 -31.71 33.77
C MET A 1 18.08 -31.84 32.25
N ALA A 2 17.37 -30.96 31.53
CA ALA A 2 17.59 -30.64 30.12
C ALA A 2 16.74 -29.40 29.84
N ALA A 3 17.42 -28.25 29.78
CA ALA A 3 16.81 -26.96 29.48
C ALA A 3 16.59 -26.88 27.96
N PHE A 4 15.34 -26.82 27.53
CA PHE A 4 15.00 -26.35 26.19
C PHE A 4 14.86 -24.84 26.23
N VAL A 5 15.91 -24.18 25.77
CA VAL A 5 15.95 -22.74 25.51
C VAL A 5 15.01 -22.47 24.34
N LEU A 6 13.75 -22.10 24.64
CA LEU A 6 12.85 -21.49 23.66
C LEU A 6 13.28 -20.03 23.45
N LEU A 7 14.38 -19.83 22.73
CA LEU A 7 14.65 -18.58 22.03
C LEU A 7 13.83 -18.59 20.72
N ALA A 8 12.52 -18.39 20.84
CA ALA A 8 11.72 -17.97 19.69
C ALA A 8 11.75 -16.44 19.70
N VAL A 9 12.67 -15.93 18.89
CA VAL A 9 12.86 -14.52 18.56
C VAL A 9 11.51 -13.85 18.30
N ALA A 10 11.33 -12.67 18.88
CA ALA A 10 10.24 -11.76 18.62
C ALA A 10 10.09 -11.50 17.11
N ALA A 11 9.16 -12.20 16.47
CA ALA A 11 8.56 -11.75 15.22
C ALA A 11 7.38 -10.86 15.60
N ALA A 12 7.64 -9.56 15.72
CA ALA A 12 6.59 -8.56 15.71
C ALA A 12 5.79 -8.75 14.41
N CYS A 13 4.58 -9.31 14.55
CA CYS A 13 3.67 -9.64 13.46
C CYS A 13 3.23 -8.39 12.68
N GLY A 14 3.97 -8.03 11.64
CA GLY A 14 3.43 -7.37 10.46
C GLY A 14 3.53 -8.35 9.29
N PRO A 15 2.45 -8.62 8.52
CA PRO A 15 2.60 -9.40 7.30
C PRO A 15 3.60 -8.69 6.39
N LEU A 16 4.52 -9.45 5.80
CA LEU A 16 5.47 -8.88 4.84
C LEU A 16 4.67 -8.26 3.69
N THR A 17 5.07 -7.08 3.22
CA THR A 17 4.34 -6.35 2.15
C THR A 17 4.10 -7.21 0.91
N SER A 18 4.98 -8.17 0.63
CA SER A 18 4.80 -9.19 -0.42
C SER A 18 3.64 -10.16 -0.17
N GLU A 19 3.39 -10.56 1.08
CA GLU A 19 2.24 -11.38 1.46
C GLU A 19 0.95 -10.58 1.31
N GLN A 20 0.94 -9.32 1.76
CA GLN A 20 -0.21 -8.42 1.58
C GLN A 20 -0.54 -8.22 0.09
N LEU A 21 0.48 -8.13 -0.77
CA LEU A 21 0.29 -8.05 -2.22
C LEU A 21 -0.31 -9.34 -2.78
N ALA A 22 0.16 -10.51 -2.33
CA ALA A 22 -0.39 -11.80 -2.75
C ALA A 22 -1.86 -11.96 -2.34
N ASP A 23 -2.19 -11.58 -1.10
CA ASP A 23 -3.57 -11.59 -0.59
C ASP A 23 -4.47 -10.66 -1.40
N ALA A 24 -4.00 -9.43 -1.69
CA ALA A 24 -4.74 -8.47 -2.50
C ALA A 24 -4.95 -8.95 -3.95
N ARG A 25 -4.00 -9.70 -4.52
CA ARG A 25 -4.13 -10.35 -5.84
C ARG A 25 -5.15 -11.49 -5.83
N ALA A 26 -5.26 -12.22 -4.72
CA ALA A 26 -6.20 -13.33 -4.56
C ALA A 26 -7.64 -12.87 -4.32
N MET A 27 -7.88 -11.58 -4.05
CA MET A 27 -9.23 -11.05 -3.88
C MET A 27 -10.07 -11.18 -5.15
N LYS A 28 -11.35 -11.51 -4.98
CA LYS A 28 -12.36 -11.36 -6.03
C LYS A 28 -12.95 -9.96 -5.93
N PRO A 29 -12.63 -9.03 -6.87
CA PRO A 29 -13.07 -7.65 -6.74
C PRO A 29 -14.59 -7.54 -6.91
N ALA A 30 -15.22 -6.82 -5.99
CA ALA A 30 -16.64 -6.53 -5.95
C ALA A 30 -16.84 -5.04 -6.24
N GLY A 31 -16.89 -4.65 -7.51
CA GLY A 31 -17.03 -3.26 -7.92
C GLY A 31 -17.40 -3.14 -9.40
N ASN A 32 -17.61 -1.90 -9.86
CA ASN A 32 -17.85 -1.64 -11.27
C ASN A 32 -16.53 -1.71 -12.07
N ALA A 33 -16.60 -1.51 -13.39
CA ALA A 33 -15.44 -1.54 -14.27
C ALA A 33 -14.32 -0.58 -13.83
N PHE A 34 -14.67 0.58 -13.28
CA PHE A 34 -13.71 1.56 -12.78
C PHE A 34 -13.00 1.08 -11.51
N GLN A 35 -13.70 0.55 -10.51
CA GLN A 35 -13.02 -0.02 -9.33
C GLN A 35 -12.17 -1.25 -9.68
N ASN A 36 -12.61 -2.07 -10.63
CA ASN A 36 -11.81 -3.21 -11.11
C ASN A 36 -10.52 -2.75 -11.82
N ALA A 37 -10.57 -1.64 -12.55
CA ALA A 37 -9.37 -1.04 -13.16
C ALA A 37 -8.43 -0.48 -12.08
N LEU A 38 -8.95 0.26 -11.10
CA LEU A 38 -8.16 0.77 -9.98
C LEU A 38 -7.48 -0.34 -9.18
N TRP A 39 -8.20 -1.44 -8.90
CA TRP A 39 -7.62 -2.60 -8.22
C TRP A 39 -6.40 -3.14 -8.96
N LYS A 40 -6.50 -3.39 -10.28
CA LYS A 40 -5.38 -3.87 -11.09
C LYS A 40 -4.20 -2.90 -11.10
N GLU A 41 -4.48 -1.62 -11.25
CA GLU A 41 -3.47 -0.57 -11.33
C GLU A 41 -2.69 -0.44 -10.00
N TYR A 42 -3.40 -0.43 -8.87
CA TYR A 42 -2.76 -0.36 -7.57
C TYR A 42 -2.00 -1.64 -7.18
N LEU A 43 -2.42 -2.82 -7.65
CA LEU A 43 -1.60 -4.03 -7.55
C LEU A 43 -0.30 -3.91 -8.34
N PHE A 44 -0.37 -3.34 -9.56
CA PHE A 44 0.82 -3.10 -10.38
C PHE A 44 1.78 -2.13 -9.69
N TYR A 45 1.31 -0.98 -9.20
CA TYR A 45 2.17 -0.04 -8.48
C TYR A 45 2.69 -0.61 -7.16
N GLY A 46 1.88 -1.38 -6.42
CA GLY A 46 2.34 -2.06 -5.21
C GLY A 46 3.54 -2.97 -5.48
N ASP A 47 3.46 -3.78 -6.53
CA ASP A 47 4.54 -4.67 -6.97
C ASP A 47 5.78 -3.91 -7.48
N TRP A 48 5.55 -2.86 -8.27
CA TRP A 48 6.63 -2.03 -8.78
C TRP A 48 7.42 -1.38 -7.64
N GLU A 49 6.73 -0.77 -6.66
CA GLU A 49 7.38 -0.12 -5.52
C GLU A 49 8.13 -1.14 -4.64
N LEU A 50 7.62 -2.36 -4.50
CA LEU A 50 8.36 -3.46 -3.85
C LEU A 50 9.67 -3.78 -4.56
N GLN A 51 9.66 -3.84 -5.90
CA GLN A 51 10.86 -4.09 -6.70
C GLN A 51 11.89 -2.95 -6.58
N GLN A 52 11.42 -1.72 -6.34
CA GLN A 52 12.27 -0.55 -6.06
C GLN A 52 12.70 -0.44 -4.59
N GLY A 53 12.17 -1.27 -3.70
CA GLY A 53 12.44 -1.23 -2.26
C GLY A 53 11.70 -0.10 -1.52
N ASP A 54 10.75 0.59 -2.15
CA ASP A 54 9.91 1.59 -1.51
C ASP A 54 8.69 0.94 -0.84
N LEU A 55 8.92 0.44 0.37
CA LEU A 55 7.92 -0.28 1.15
C LEU A 55 6.73 0.61 1.54
N ASP A 56 6.97 1.91 1.81
CA ASP A 56 5.93 2.86 2.19
C ASP A 56 4.93 3.09 1.04
N SER A 57 5.44 3.26 -0.19
CA SER A 57 4.58 3.39 -1.36
C SER A 57 3.91 2.08 -1.73
N ALA A 58 4.62 0.96 -1.59
CA ALA A 58 4.05 -0.37 -1.80
C ALA A 58 2.84 -0.61 -0.88
N GLU A 59 2.99 -0.40 0.43
CA GLU A 59 1.91 -0.59 1.41
C GLU A 59 0.69 0.28 1.10
N ARG A 60 0.90 1.57 0.79
CA ARG A 60 -0.20 2.47 0.40
C ARG A 60 -0.93 1.98 -0.85
N ASN A 61 -0.19 1.55 -1.88
CA ASN A 61 -0.80 1.05 -3.11
C ASN A 61 -1.57 -0.25 -2.86
N ILE A 62 -1.02 -1.18 -2.07
CA ILE A 62 -1.71 -2.42 -1.71
C ILE A 62 -3.01 -2.12 -0.92
N ALA A 63 -2.98 -1.20 0.04
CA ALA A 63 -4.17 -0.78 0.77
C ALA A 63 -5.26 -0.21 -0.17
N LYS A 64 -4.87 0.62 -1.15
CA LYS A 64 -5.77 1.15 -2.17
C LYS A 64 -6.33 0.06 -3.09
N ALA A 65 -5.51 -0.93 -3.46
CA ALA A 65 -5.97 -2.09 -4.21
C ALA A 65 -7.06 -2.85 -3.43
N VAL A 66 -6.85 -3.08 -2.13
CA VAL A 66 -7.85 -3.74 -1.26
C VAL A 66 -9.15 -2.94 -1.17
N MET A 67 -9.08 -1.61 -1.03
CA MET A 67 -10.26 -0.74 -1.05
C MET A 67 -11.01 -0.84 -2.38
N ALA A 68 -10.31 -0.77 -3.50
CA ALA A 68 -10.88 -0.92 -4.83
C ALA A 68 -11.52 -2.30 -5.05
N ALA A 69 -10.88 -3.37 -4.58
CA ALA A 69 -11.43 -4.71 -4.60
C ALA A 69 -12.71 -4.86 -3.76
N LYS A 70 -12.92 -4.01 -2.75
CA LYS A 70 -14.16 -3.94 -1.96
C LYS A 70 -15.22 -3.02 -2.58
N GLY A 71 -14.99 -2.51 -3.80
CA GLY A 71 -15.92 -1.62 -4.51
C GLY A 71 -15.85 -0.16 -4.10
N GLN A 72 -14.84 0.21 -3.30
CA GLN A 72 -14.62 1.58 -2.87
C GLN A 72 -13.71 2.31 -3.86
N THR A 73 -13.86 3.62 -3.98
CA THR A 73 -12.90 4.44 -4.76
C THR A 73 -11.90 5.05 -3.78
N PRO A 74 -10.61 4.65 -3.82
CA PRO A 74 -9.62 5.20 -2.90
C PRO A 74 -9.37 6.68 -3.17
N ALA A 75 -9.28 7.47 -2.12
CA ALA A 75 -8.92 8.88 -2.24
C ALA A 75 -7.44 9.04 -2.66
N PRO A 76 -7.09 10.18 -3.31
CA PRO A 76 -5.70 10.57 -3.48
C PRO A 76 -4.94 10.63 -2.15
N ASN A 77 -3.62 10.45 -2.20
CA ASN A 77 -2.80 10.64 -1.01
C ASN A 77 -2.79 12.12 -0.65
N ASP A 78 -2.83 12.41 0.65
CA ASP A 78 -2.62 13.75 1.17
C ASP A 78 -1.18 14.20 0.87
N PRO A 79 -0.98 15.23 0.03
CA PRO A 79 0.35 15.67 -0.34
C PRO A 79 1.15 16.17 0.87
N SER A 80 0.49 16.70 1.91
CA SER A 80 1.16 17.18 3.13
C SER A 80 1.88 16.07 3.91
N LYS A 81 1.49 14.81 3.67
CA LYS A 81 2.09 13.63 4.29
C LYS A 81 3.20 13.01 3.46
N SER A 82 3.53 13.59 2.31
CA SER A 82 4.60 13.11 1.45
C SER A 82 5.96 13.53 1.99
N THR A 83 6.81 12.55 2.32
CA THR A 83 8.23 12.77 2.65
C THR A 83 9.10 13.01 1.42
N LYS A 84 8.54 12.79 0.22
CA LYS A 84 9.23 12.93 -1.07
C LYS A 84 9.04 14.29 -1.73
N LEU A 85 8.10 15.10 -1.21
CA LEU A 85 7.81 16.39 -1.80
C LEU A 85 8.77 17.46 -1.26
N ALA A 86 9.46 18.16 -2.16
CA ALA A 86 10.29 19.28 -1.76
C ALA A 86 9.42 20.41 -1.16
N PRO A 87 9.88 21.12 -0.11
CA PRO A 87 9.08 22.14 0.58
C PRO A 87 8.55 23.25 -0.33
N ASP A 88 9.32 23.66 -1.34
CA ASP A 88 8.96 24.67 -2.34
C ASP A 88 7.83 24.20 -3.28
N LYS A 89 7.66 22.89 -3.44
CA LYS A 89 6.58 22.28 -4.23
C LYS A 89 5.27 22.14 -3.46
N MET A 90 5.32 22.14 -2.12
CA MET A 90 4.11 22.06 -1.28
C MET A 90 3.21 23.27 -1.50
N GLY A 91 3.80 24.47 -1.56
CA GLY A 91 3.05 25.71 -1.81
C GLY A 91 2.34 25.72 -3.17
N GLN A 92 2.94 25.10 -4.19
CA GLN A 92 2.34 25.02 -5.54
C GLN A 92 1.16 24.05 -5.58
N LEU A 93 1.25 22.92 -4.88
CA LEU A 93 0.14 21.97 -4.78
C LEU A 93 -1.04 22.58 -4.02
N MET A 94 -0.80 23.22 -2.87
CA MET A 94 -1.87 23.79 -2.05
C MET A 94 -2.59 24.96 -2.75
N ALA A 95 -1.90 25.71 -3.61
CA ALA A 95 -2.51 26.78 -4.40
C ALA A 95 -3.49 26.27 -5.49
N GLY A 96 -3.33 25.03 -5.98
CA GLY A 96 -4.24 24.42 -6.95
C GLY A 96 -5.48 23.75 -6.34
N TYR A 97 -5.58 23.70 -5.01
CA TYR A 97 -6.72 23.16 -4.26
C TYR A 97 -7.72 24.24 -3.79
N MET A 98 -7.48 25.52 -4.12
CA MET A 98 -8.37 26.66 -3.80
C MET A 98 -9.32 27.01 -4.95
#